data_AF-A0AA38YQH7-F1
#
_entry.id   AF-A0AA38YQH7-F1
#
_cell.length_a   1.000
_cell.length_b   1.000
_cell.length_c   1.000
_cell.angle_alpha   90.00
_cell.angle_beta   90.00
_cell.angle_gamma   90.00
#
_symmetry.space_group_name_H-M   'P 1'
#
loop_
_entity.id
_entity.type
_entity.pdbx_description
1 polymer ?
#
loop_
_entity_poly.entity_id
_entity_poly.type
_entity_poly.pdbx_seq_one_letter_code
_entity_poly.pdbx_strand_id
1 'polypeptide(L)'
;MMVTHLLFADDTIIFCEAKKEQVTNLSWILAWFEVSSGFRINLAKSVLIPIGEVVEVEEMAVELGCKVGSLPTVYLGLPLGAHHKATSMWDEVEERMRRRLAKWKRYYISKGERITLIKSTLASMPTYHLSLFRMPKSVAKRLERIQRDFLWGGGSLDKKVHLINWEVVCTHKEKGGLGIRRIDMLNKALLGKWVWRFAFEKDNLWKRVIGVKYGHEGSGWRTREARGTFGVGVWKEIMKEANWCWESIEFKVGKGTRVKFWTDQWCGNEAMSQTFPHLFTLAVHRNATVNEVWDTNLGQGEWNLRFSSDFND
;
A
#
# COMPACT_ATOMS: atom_id res chain seq x y z
N MET A 1 -13.30 -15.10 9.66
CA MET A 1 -11.82 -15.20 9.76
C MET A 1 -11.41 -14.53 11.05
N MET A 2 -10.63 -15.20 11.89
CA MET A 2 -10.16 -14.68 13.17
C MET A 2 -8.65 -14.41 13.07
N VAL A 3 -8.22 -13.22 13.48
CA VAL A 3 -6.80 -12.86 13.58
C VAL A 3 -6.48 -12.69 15.06
N THR A 4 -5.68 -13.59 15.62
CA THR A 4 -5.35 -13.59 17.06
C THR A 4 -3.99 -12.99 17.35
N HIS A 5 -3.07 -12.98 16.39
CA HIS A 5 -1.75 -12.38 16.57
C HIS A 5 -1.12 -11.96 15.23
N LEU A 6 -0.15 -11.03 15.32
CA LEU A 6 0.76 -10.64 14.25
C LEU A 6 2.18 -10.65 14.81
N LEU A 7 3.10 -11.29 14.09
CA LEU A 7 4.49 -11.47 14.52
C LEU A 7 5.43 -10.87 13.49
N PHE A 8 6.42 -10.13 13.97
CA PHE A 8 7.56 -9.67 13.18
C PHE A 8 8.82 -9.69 14.04
N ALA A 9 9.68 -10.70 13.84
CA ALA A 9 10.84 -10.94 14.71
C ALA A 9 10.43 -11.01 16.20
N ASP A 10 10.94 -10.09 17.03
CA ASP A 10 10.62 -9.95 18.46
C ASP A 10 9.37 -9.08 18.71
N ASP A 11 8.94 -8.29 17.73
CA ASP A 11 7.75 -7.46 17.84
C ASP A 11 6.47 -8.29 17.61
N THR A 12 5.64 -8.40 18.64
CA THR A 12 4.44 -9.24 18.64
C THR A 12 3.20 -8.44 19.06
N ILE A 13 2.13 -8.52 18.27
CA ILE A 13 0.80 -8.00 18.61
C ILE A 13 -0.13 -9.19 18.84
N ILE A 14 -0.82 -9.21 19.98
CA ILE A 14 -1.82 -10.22 20.32
C ILE A 14 -3.17 -9.53 20.46
N PHE A 15 -4.19 -10.09 19.83
CA PHE A 15 -5.57 -9.64 19.93
C PHE A 15 -6.34 -10.57 20.86
N CYS A 16 -6.95 -9.97 21.87
CA CYS A 16 -7.69 -10.66 22.92
C CYS A 16 -9.03 -9.95 23.12
N GLU A 17 -10.07 -10.70 23.48
CA GLU A 17 -11.33 -10.10 23.94
C GLU A 17 -11.10 -9.39 25.28
N ALA A 18 -11.89 -8.35 25.55
CA ALA A 18 -11.86 -7.61 26.81
C ALA A 18 -12.53 -8.41 27.95
N LYS A 19 -11.95 -9.56 28.30
CA LYS A 19 -12.41 -10.46 29.35
C LYS A 19 -11.21 -10.87 30.21
N LYS A 20 -11.34 -10.73 31.53
CA LYS A 20 -10.28 -11.08 32.49
C LYS A 20 -9.74 -12.50 32.31
N GLU A 21 -10.64 -13.48 32.16
CA GLU A 21 -10.27 -14.89 31.89
C GLU A 21 -9.35 -15.08 30.67
N GLN A 22 -9.58 -14.32 29.59
CA GLN A 22 -8.76 -14.42 28.38
C GLN A 22 -7.36 -13.84 28.61
N VAL A 23 -7.27 -12.77 29.40
CA VAL A 23 -6.02 -12.14 29.82
C VAL A 23 -5.23 -13.07 30.75
N THR A 24 -5.90 -13.74 31.71
CA THR A 24 -5.31 -14.79 32.56
C THR A 24 -4.71 -15.91 31.72
N ASN A 25 -5.47 -16.44 30.77
CA ASN A 25 -5.03 -17.52 29.89
C ASN A 25 -3.82 -17.08 29.05
N LEU A 26 -3.82 -15.85 28.56
CA LEU A 26 -2.68 -15.29 27.84
C LEU A 26 -1.44 -15.19 28.73
N SER A 27 -1.59 -14.72 29.97
CA SER A 27 -0.50 -14.64 30.95
C SER A 27 0.14 -16.02 31.17
N TRP A 28 -0.67 -17.07 31.34
CA TRP A 28 -0.18 -18.44 31.45
C TRP A 28 0.54 -18.92 30.19
N ILE A 29 -0.02 -18.69 29.00
CA ILE A 29 0.61 -19.06 27.73
C ILE A 29 2.00 -18.41 27.59
N LEU A 30 2.10 -17.12 27.93
CA LEU A 30 3.34 -16.37 27.88
C LEU A 30 4.37 -16.90 28.89
N ALA A 31 3.95 -17.24 30.11
CA ALA A 31 4.82 -17.86 31.11
C ALA A 31 5.34 -19.24 30.67
N TRP A 32 4.47 -20.09 30.12
CA TRP A 32 4.86 -21.38 29.55
C TRP A 32 5.82 -21.24 28.37
N PHE A 33 5.64 -20.20 27.55
CA PHE A 33 6.55 -19.88 26.46
C PHE A 33 7.93 -19.49 26.98
N GLU A 34 8.04 -18.66 28.02
CA GLU A 34 9.33 -18.30 28.63
C GLU A 34 10.07 -19.53 29.15
N VAL A 35 9.36 -20.41 29.87
CA VAL A 35 9.93 -21.65 30.42
C VAL A 35 10.39 -22.59 29.31
N SER A 36 9.59 -22.77 28.26
CA SER A 36 9.86 -23.74 27.20
C SER A 36 10.94 -23.26 26.21
N SER A 37 10.98 -21.97 25.93
CA SER A 37 11.88 -21.40 24.92
C SER A 37 13.20 -20.89 25.49
N GLY A 38 13.25 -20.63 26.81
CA GLY A 38 14.38 -19.98 27.46
C GLY A 38 14.48 -18.46 27.19
N PHE A 39 13.56 -17.90 26.41
CA PHE A 39 13.46 -16.45 26.22
C PHE A 39 12.73 -15.78 27.39
N ARG A 40 12.99 -14.48 27.56
CA ARG A 40 12.21 -13.64 28.47
C ARG A 40 11.45 -12.54 27.72
N ILE A 41 10.19 -12.38 28.06
CA ILE A 41 9.32 -11.33 27.57
C ILE A 41 9.67 -10.04 28.29
N ASN A 42 9.87 -8.98 27.53
CA ASN A 42 10.17 -7.67 28.08
C ASN A 42 8.88 -6.94 28.48
N LEU A 43 8.33 -7.29 29.65
CA LEU A 43 7.10 -6.69 30.18
C LEU A 43 7.19 -5.16 30.35
N ALA A 44 8.40 -4.61 30.53
CA ALA A 44 8.61 -3.16 30.61
C ALA A 44 8.41 -2.44 29.26
N LYS A 45 8.58 -3.15 28.14
CA LYS A 45 8.29 -2.69 26.77
C LYS A 45 6.90 -3.12 26.28
N SER A 46 6.32 -4.16 26.86
CA SER A 46 4.97 -4.62 26.54
C SER A 46 3.91 -3.65 27.04
N VAL A 47 2.85 -3.49 26.26
CA VAL A 47 1.77 -2.54 26.53
C VAL A 47 0.42 -3.17 26.20
N LEU A 48 -0.54 -3.04 27.11
CA LEU A 48 -1.95 -3.37 26.87
C LEU A 48 -2.68 -2.13 26.35
N ILE A 49 -3.28 -2.22 25.17
CA ILE A 49 -3.98 -1.11 24.53
C ILE A 49 -5.47 -1.47 24.40
N PRO A 50 -6.39 -0.80 25.12
CA PRO A 50 -7.81 -1.03 24.98
C PRO A 50 -8.32 -0.49 23.63
N ILE A 51 -9.23 -1.21 22.99
CA ILE A 51 -9.90 -0.80 21.76
C ILE A 51 -11.38 -0.59 22.06
N GLY A 52 -11.81 0.68 22.10
CA GLY A 52 -13.16 1.06 22.53
C GLY A 52 -13.26 1.25 24.03
N GLU A 53 -14.48 1.22 24.56
CA GLU A 53 -14.72 1.30 26.01
C GLU A 53 -14.49 -0.08 26.63
N VAL A 54 -13.46 -0.17 27.47
CA VAL A 54 -13.12 -1.39 28.22
C VAL A 54 -13.09 -1.03 29.70
N VAL A 55 -13.83 -1.78 30.50
CA VAL A 55 -13.84 -1.66 31.96
C VAL A 55 -12.67 -2.48 32.52
N GLU A 56 -12.06 -2.04 33.63
CA GLU A 56 -10.99 -2.78 34.34
C GLU A 56 -9.69 -3.01 33.53
N VAL A 57 -9.32 -2.10 32.61
CA VAL A 57 -8.09 -2.23 31.81
C VAL A 57 -6.84 -2.27 32.70
N GLU A 58 -6.83 -1.49 33.77
CA GLU A 58 -5.73 -1.43 34.74
C GLU A 58 -5.53 -2.78 35.43
N GLU A 59 -6.61 -3.45 35.84
CA GLU A 59 -6.51 -4.79 36.46
C GLU A 59 -5.96 -5.82 35.46
N MET A 60 -6.44 -5.79 34.21
CA MET A 60 -5.96 -6.67 33.15
C MET A 60 -4.47 -6.44 32.83
N ALA A 61 -4.02 -5.18 32.85
CA ALA A 61 -2.61 -4.85 32.62
C ALA A 61 -1.72 -5.33 33.78
N VAL A 62 -2.18 -5.20 35.03
CA VAL A 62 -1.49 -5.74 36.21
C VAL A 62 -1.37 -7.26 36.13
N GLU A 63 -2.41 -7.96 35.68
CA GLU A 63 -2.41 -9.41 35.52
C GLU A 63 -1.41 -9.91 34.44
N LEU A 64 -1.22 -9.13 33.37
CA LEU A 64 -0.17 -9.38 32.38
C LEU A 64 1.21 -8.89 32.82
N GLY A 65 1.29 -8.09 33.88
CA GLY A 65 2.51 -7.43 34.33
C GLY A 65 3.02 -6.34 33.38
N CYS A 66 2.17 -5.76 32.54
CA CYS A 66 2.54 -4.75 31.54
C CYS A 66 1.88 -3.38 31.81
N LYS A 67 2.25 -2.36 31.04
CA LYS A 67 1.67 -1.01 31.19
C LYS A 67 0.42 -0.86 30.35
N VAL A 68 -0.54 -0.05 30.82
CA VAL A 68 -1.64 0.43 29.97
C VAL A 68 -1.10 1.49 29.01
N GLY A 69 -1.45 1.38 27.74
CA GLY A 69 -1.17 2.40 26.73
C GLY A 69 -2.39 2.76 25.92
N SER A 70 -2.21 3.65 24.96
CA SER A 70 -3.28 4.20 24.13
C SER A 70 -2.88 4.30 22.67
N LEU A 71 -3.87 4.29 21.78
CA LEU A 71 -3.66 4.72 20.40
C LEU A 71 -3.61 6.26 20.32
N PRO A 72 -2.81 6.85 19.42
CA PRO A 72 -1.90 6.17 18.49
C PRO A 72 -0.58 5.72 19.14
N THR A 73 -0.04 4.58 18.71
CA THR A 73 1.27 4.04 19.14
C THR A 73 2.16 3.73 17.94
N VAL A 74 3.47 3.59 18.13
CA VAL A 74 4.41 3.26 17.05
C VAL A 74 4.67 1.75 17.03
N TYR A 75 4.48 1.12 15.86
CA TYR A 75 4.82 -0.27 15.60
C TYR A 75 5.56 -0.39 14.28
N LEU A 76 6.72 -1.06 14.28
CA LEU A 76 7.62 -1.17 13.12
C LEU A 76 7.96 0.17 12.46
N GLY A 77 8.01 1.26 13.25
CA GLY A 77 8.28 2.61 12.75
C GLY A 77 7.11 3.28 12.04
N LEU A 78 5.87 2.81 12.26
CA LEU A 78 4.63 3.45 11.77
C LEU A 78 3.67 3.71 12.92
N PRO A 79 2.90 4.81 12.86
CA PRO A 79 1.88 5.07 13.85
C PRO A 79 0.63 4.25 13.58
N LEU A 80 0.37 3.28 14.45
CA LEU A 80 -0.88 2.53 14.55
C LEU A 80 -1.95 3.40 15.20
N GLY A 81 -3.17 3.38 14.65
CA GLY A 81 -4.31 4.13 15.18
C GLY A 81 -4.30 5.64 14.90
N ALA A 82 -3.22 6.18 14.32
CA ALA A 82 -3.20 7.57 13.91
C ALA A 82 -4.12 7.82 12.72
N HIS A 83 -4.62 9.05 12.61
CA HIS A 83 -5.40 9.46 11.46
C HIS A 83 -4.52 9.42 10.19
N HIS A 84 -4.79 8.48 9.28
CA HIS A 84 -3.98 8.20 8.09
C HIS A 84 -3.79 9.38 7.11
N LYS A 85 -4.53 10.48 7.30
CA LYS A 85 -4.38 11.73 6.52
C LYS A 85 -3.61 12.82 7.27
N ALA A 86 -3.21 12.58 8.51
CA ALA A 86 -2.52 13.57 9.32
C ALA A 86 -1.17 13.94 8.67
N THR A 87 -0.92 15.24 8.57
CA THR A 87 0.38 15.73 8.07
C THR A 87 1.49 15.41 9.06
N SER A 88 1.18 15.38 10.37
CA SER A 88 2.13 15.08 11.44
C SER A 88 2.78 13.70 11.34
N MET A 89 2.13 12.76 10.68
CA MET A 89 2.66 11.43 10.38
C MET A 89 3.94 11.46 9.55
N TRP A 90 4.17 12.55 8.81
CA TRP A 90 5.32 12.72 7.93
C TRP A 90 6.43 13.57 8.55
N ASP A 91 6.19 14.19 9.70
CA ASP A 91 7.17 15.09 10.33
C ASP A 91 8.41 14.31 10.79
N GLU A 92 8.27 13.06 11.26
CA GLU A 92 9.43 12.22 11.61
C GLU A 92 10.30 11.89 10.38
N VAL A 93 9.65 11.63 9.24
CA VAL A 93 10.33 11.37 7.96
C VAL A 93 11.07 12.62 7.50
N GLU A 94 10.42 13.78 7.59
CA GLU A 94 11.03 15.07 7.26
C GLU A 94 12.25 15.34 8.16
N GLU A 95 12.10 15.15 9.46
CA GLU A 95 13.17 15.38 10.42
C GLU A 95 14.34 14.41 10.21
N ARG A 96 14.06 13.16 9.82
CA ARG A 96 15.11 12.19 9.44
C ARG A 96 15.89 12.66 8.21
N MET A 97 15.21 13.21 7.20
CA MET A 97 15.87 13.80 6.03
C MET A 97 16.72 15.01 6.41
N ARG A 98 16.20 15.92 7.24
CA ARG A 98 16.94 17.10 7.74
C ARG A 98 18.18 16.70 8.54
N ARG A 99 18.05 15.76 9.48
CA ARG A 99 19.18 15.24 10.26
C ARG A 99 20.24 14.59 9.39
N ARG A 100 19.86 13.86 8.33
CA ARG A 100 20.84 13.30 7.39
C ARG A 100 21.60 14.39 6.65
N LEU A 101 20.90 15.42 6.18
CA LEU A 101 21.52 16.55 5.49
C LEU A 101 22.46 17.35 6.40
N ALA A 102 22.12 17.52 7.68
CA ALA A 102 22.97 18.23 8.64
C ALA A 102 24.33 17.53 8.84
N LYS A 103 24.38 16.19 8.72
CA LYS A 103 25.62 15.41 8.78
C LYS A 103 26.52 15.60 7.54
N TRP A 104 25.96 16.08 6.43
CA TRP A 104 26.71 16.28 5.19
C TRP A 104 27.26 17.70 5.13
N LYS A 105 28.59 17.81 5.13
CA LYS A 105 29.27 19.09 4.93
C LYS A 105 29.02 19.57 3.50
N ARG A 106 28.05 20.49 3.33
CA ARG A 106 27.62 21.03 2.03
C ARG A 106 28.76 21.58 1.16
N TYR A 107 29.86 22.02 1.77
CA TYR A 107 31.02 22.65 1.14
C TYR A 107 31.87 21.68 0.30
N TYR A 108 31.95 20.40 0.69
CA TYR A 108 32.88 19.43 0.09
C TYR A 108 32.21 18.48 -0.91
N ILE A 109 30.92 18.65 -1.18
CA ILE A 109 30.15 17.72 -2.02
C ILE A 109 29.81 18.41 -3.34
N SER A 110 30.30 17.83 -4.43
CA SER A 110 30.02 18.27 -5.80
C SER A 110 28.53 18.14 -6.14
N LYS A 111 28.08 18.86 -7.18
CA LYS A 111 26.69 18.73 -7.66
C LYS A 111 26.34 17.29 -8.07
N GLY A 112 27.28 16.58 -8.69
CA GLY A 112 27.10 15.18 -9.09
C GLY A 112 26.88 14.25 -7.89
N GLU A 113 27.71 14.37 -6.85
CA GLU A 113 27.56 13.58 -5.63
C GLU A 113 26.27 13.91 -4.88
N ARG A 114 25.84 15.18 -4.86
CA ARG A 114 24.54 15.56 -4.27
C ARG A 114 23.38 14.87 -4.97
N ILE A 115 23.39 14.80 -6.31
CA ILE A 115 22.37 14.07 -7.08
C ILE A 115 22.37 12.59 -6.67
N THR A 116 23.54 11.97 -6.57
CA THR A 116 23.67 10.57 -6.14
C THR A 116 23.12 10.36 -4.73
N LEU A 117 23.45 11.25 -3.79
CA LEU A 117 22.95 11.20 -2.40
C LEU A 117 21.44 11.42 -2.31
N ILE A 118 20.87 12.30 -3.12
CA ILE A 118 19.41 12.48 -3.21
C ILE A 118 18.76 11.16 -3.66
N LYS A 119 19.29 10.56 -4.73
CA LYS A 119 18.71 9.34 -5.33
C LYS A 119 18.85 8.10 -4.45
N SER A 120 20.00 7.91 -3.80
CA SER A 120 20.27 6.71 -3.00
C SER A 120 19.75 6.80 -1.57
N THR A 121 19.88 7.97 -0.95
CA THR A 121 19.69 8.12 0.51
C THR A 121 18.42 8.90 0.82
N LEU A 122 18.21 10.07 0.24
CA LEU A 122 17.03 10.89 0.59
C LEU A 122 15.74 10.31 0.02
N ALA A 123 15.77 9.70 -1.17
CA ALA A 123 14.60 9.08 -1.78
C ALA A 123 14.18 7.78 -1.07
N SER A 124 15.12 7.05 -0.44
CA SER A 124 14.81 5.79 0.26
C SER A 124 14.19 6.01 1.63
N MET A 125 14.53 7.11 2.34
CA MET A 125 13.97 7.44 3.66
C MET A 125 12.44 7.46 3.75
N PRO A 126 11.71 8.16 2.85
CA PRO A 126 10.24 8.18 2.89
C PRO A 126 9.62 6.92 2.29
N THR A 127 10.39 6.04 1.61
CA THR A 127 9.84 4.94 0.79
C THR A 127 8.93 4.01 1.57
N TYR A 128 9.25 3.72 2.84
CA TYR A 128 8.40 2.87 3.68
C TYR A 128 7.02 3.49 3.90
N HIS A 129 6.96 4.77 4.30
CA HIS A 129 5.71 5.50 4.49
C HIS A 129 4.98 5.73 3.15
N LEU A 130 5.70 6.08 2.09
CA LEU A 130 5.16 6.26 0.73
C LEU A 130 4.52 4.99 0.19
N SER A 131 5.01 3.83 0.61
CA SER A 131 4.43 2.56 0.17
C SER A 131 3.09 2.26 0.82
N LEU A 132 2.76 2.86 1.96
CA LEU A 132 1.57 2.52 2.72
C LEU A 132 0.53 3.64 2.71
N PHE A 133 0.96 4.90 2.70
CA PHE A 133 0.07 6.05 2.88
C PHE A 133 0.09 6.98 1.68
N ARG A 134 -1.09 7.50 1.34
CA ARG A 134 -1.23 8.58 0.36
C ARG A 134 -0.73 9.89 0.95
N MET A 135 0.32 10.43 0.34
CA MET A 135 0.99 11.64 0.82
C MET A 135 0.19 12.89 0.45
N PRO A 136 -0.07 13.80 1.41
CA PRO A 136 -0.62 15.12 1.10
C PRO A 136 0.34 15.92 0.19
N LYS A 137 -0.21 16.64 -0.79
CA LYS A 137 0.59 17.47 -1.72
C LYS A 137 1.48 18.50 -0.99
N SER A 138 1.03 19.04 0.14
CA SER A 138 1.81 19.97 0.97
C SER A 138 3.09 19.31 1.53
N VAL A 139 3.00 18.07 2.01
CA VAL A 139 4.14 17.29 2.49
C VAL A 139 5.09 16.97 1.35
N ALA A 140 4.58 16.54 0.19
CA ALA A 140 5.42 16.28 -0.98
C ALA A 140 6.24 17.51 -1.36
N LYS A 141 5.61 18.70 -1.40
CA LYS A 141 6.30 19.97 -1.64
C LYS A 141 7.37 20.29 -0.57
N ARG A 142 7.12 19.99 0.72
CA ARG A 142 8.10 20.17 1.80
C ARG A 142 9.33 19.27 1.60
N LEU A 143 9.13 17.99 1.31
CA LEU A 143 10.23 17.04 1.09
C LEU A 143 11.02 17.33 -0.19
N GLU A 144 10.33 17.71 -1.28
CA GLU A 144 10.98 18.14 -2.53
C GLU A 144 11.76 19.45 -2.34
N ARG A 145 11.27 20.38 -1.50
CA ARG A 145 12.03 21.58 -1.12
C ARG A 145 13.34 21.21 -0.44
N ILE A 146 13.32 20.25 0.49
CA ILE A 146 14.54 19.76 1.16
C ILE A 146 15.56 19.20 0.16
N GLN A 147 15.11 18.40 -0.81
CA GLN A 147 15.98 17.85 -1.86
C GLN A 147 16.54 18.97 -2.77
N ARG A 148 15.69 19.94 -3.12
CA ARG A 148 16.05 21.08 -3.98
C ARG A 148 17.06 22.02 -3.31
N ASP A 149 16.83 22.35 -2.05
CA ASP A 149 17.72 23.19 -1.25
C ASP A 149 19.07 22.51 -1.06
N PHE A 150 19.09 21.18 -0.91
CA PHE A 150 20.35 20.44 -0.85
C PHE A 150 21.09 20.42 -2.20
N LEU A 151 20.37 20.22 -3.31
CA LEU A 151 20.98 20.20 -4.64
C LEU A 151 21.64 21.53 -4.98
N TRP A 152 20.90 22.64 -4.79
CA TRP A 152 21.32 23.98 -5.21
C TRP A 152 22.06 24.78 -4.12
N GLY A 153 21.88 24.45 -2.84
CA GLY A 153 22.41 25.22 -1.73
C GLY A 153 23.94 25.28 -1.71
N GLY A 154 24.51 26.47 -1.57
CA GLY A 154 25.95 26.65 -1.36
C GLY A 154 26.34 26.30 0.07
N GLY A 155 27.60 25.88 0.27
CA GLY A 155 28.26 26.11 1.55
C GLY A 155 28.68 27.57 1.62
N SER A 156 27.76 28.50 1.73
CA SER A 156 28.05 29.87 2.16
C SER A 156 26.72 30.44 2.62
N LEU A 157 26.75 31.49 3.43
CA LEU A 157 25.57 32.16 3.98
C LEU A 157 24.63 32.74 2.88
N ASP A 158 24.99 32.64 1.61
CA ASP A 158 24.19 33.09 0.48
C ASP A 158 23.20 32.03 0.00
N LYS A 159 21.92 32.41 -0.03
CA LYS A 159 20.87 31.67 -0.73
C LYS A 159 21.19 31.63 -2.23
N LYS A 160 21.75 30.52 -2.71
CA LYS A 160 21.91 30.29 -4.16
C LYS A 160 20.55 30.11 -4.83
N VAL A 161 20.34 30.83 -5.93
CA VAL A 161 19.11 30.77 -6.75
C VAL A 161 18.98 29.38 -7.37
N HIS A 162 17.75 28.85 -7.39
CA HIS A 162 17.43 27.63 -8.12
C HIS A 162 17.47 27.89 -9.63
N LEU A 163 18.55 27.46 -10.28
CA LEU A 163 18.82 27.77 -11.69
C LEU A 163 17.85 27.10 -12.67
N ILE A 164 17.30 25.94 -12.31
CA ILE A 164 16.48 25.11 -13.20
C ILE A 164 15.18 24.73 -12.47
N ASN A 165 14.06 24.79 -13.20
CA ASN A 165 12.78 24.31 -12.70
C ASN A 165 12.89 22.86 -12.23
N TRP A 166 12.37 22.57 -11.03
CA TRP A 166 12.43 21.24 -10.43
C TRP A 166 11.81 20.14 -11.29
N GLU A 167 10.79 20.48 -12.06
CA GLU A 167 10.17 19.53 -12.99
C GLU A 167 11.15 19.06 -14.08
N VAL A 168 11.95 19.98 -14.62
CA VAL A 168 13.02 19.68 -15.60
C VAL A 168 14.14 18.88 -14.94
N VAL A 169 14.51 19.20 -13.71
CA VAL A 169 15.49 18.41 -12.94
C VAL A 169 15.03 16.96 -12.76
N CYS A 170 13.73 16.74 -12.61
CA CYS A 170 13.16 15.42 -12.39
C CYS A 170 12.97 14.59 -13.67
N THR A 171 13.11 15.18 -14.87
CA THR A 171 12.98 14.40 -16.11
C THR A 171 14.14 13.41 -16.27
N HIS A 172 13.94 12.40 -17.11
CA HIS A 172 14.98 11.41 -17.43
C HIS A 172 16.22 12.08 -18.02
N LYS A 173 17.39 11.47 -17.78
CA LYS A 173 18.67 11.97 -18.33
C LYS A 173 18.65 12.05 -19.86
N GLU A 174 18.02 11.08 -20.50
CA GLU A 174 17.81 11.03 -21.96
C GLU A 174 16.99 12.22 -22.48
N LYS A 175 16.15 12.82 -21.64
CA LYS A 175 15.33 14.00 -21.95
C LYS A 175 15.93 15.30 -21.39
N GLY A 176 17.23 15.31 -21.09
CA GLY A 176 17.95 16.48 -20.60
C GLY A 176 17.81 16.80 -19.10
N GLY A 177 17.18 15.91 -18.31
CA GLY A 177 17.03 16.08 -16.86
C GLY A 177 18.13 15.43 -16.02
N LEU A 178 17.99 15.49 -14.70
CA LEU A 178 18.91 14.84 -13.77
C LEU A 178 18.40 13.48 -13.28
N GLY A 179 17.17 13.09 -13.65
CA GLY A 179 16.53 11.82 -13.30
C GLY A 179 16.27 11.67 -11.80
N ILE A 180 16.00 12.77 -11.10
CA ILE A 180 15.53 12.75 -9.70
C ILE A 180 14.04 12.37 -9.73
N ARG A 181 13.63 11.40 -8.92
CA ARG A 181 12.23 10.96 -8.91
C ARG A 181 11.38 11.98 -8.16
N ARG A 182 10.27 12.42 -8.78
CA ARG A 182 9.25 13.20 -8.08
C ARG A 182 8.59 12.34 -7.00
N ILE A 183 8.37 12.93 -5.83
CA ILE A 183 7.86 12.19 -4.67
C ILE A 183 6.39 11.81 -4.87
N ASP A 184 5.60 12.68 -5.52
CA ASP A 184 4.19 12.43 -5.82
C ASP A 184 4.00 11.23 -6.76
N MET A 185 4.77 11.18 -7.85
CA MET A 185 4.76 10.06 -8.80
C MET A 185 5.25 8.77 -8.16
N LEU A 186 6.28 8.84 -7.31
CA LEU A 186 6.77 7.69 -6.55
C LEU A 186 5.70 7.16 -5.58
N ASN A 187 5.01 8.04 -4.85
CA ASN A 187 3.90 7.65 -3.97
C ASN A 187 2.81 6.93 -4.77
N LYS A 188 2.36 7.54 -5.87
CA LYS A 188 1.32 6.98 -6.74
C LYS A 188 1.69 5.59 -7.25
N ALA A 189 2.92 5.41 -7.74
CA ALA A 189 3.42 4.11 -8.20
C ALA A 189 3.50 3.07 -7.07
N LEU A 190 3.99 3.45 -5.89
CA LEU A 190 4.10 2.53 -4.75
C LEU A 190 2.73 2.13 -4.17
N LEU A 191 1.73 3.00 -4.23
CA LEU A 191 0.35 2.64 -3.87
C LEU A 191 -0.28 1.73 -4.95
N GLY A 192 0.01 1.99 -6.23
CA GLY A 192 -0.37 1.11 -7.34
C GLY A 192 0.18 -0.31 -7.20
N LYS A 193 1.38 -0.47 -6.63
CA LYS A 193 1.93 -1.80 -6.28
C LYS A 193 0.95 -2.60 -5.41
N TRP A 194 0.25 -1.98 -4.45
CA TRP A 194 -0.71 -2.69 -3.61
C TRP A 194 -1.98 -3.09 -4.35
N VAL A 195 -2.42 -2.26 -5.32
CA VAL A 195 -3.53 -2.59 -6.22
C VAL A 195 -3.17 -3.83 -7.05
N TRP A 196 -1.97 -3.84 -7.65
CA TRP A 196 -1.44 -5.00 -8.37
C TRP A 196 -1.34 -6.24 -7.49
N ARG A 197 -0.77 -6.11 -6.29
CA ARG A 197 -0.65 -7.21 -5.33
C ARG A 197 -2.01 -7.77 -4.93
N PHE A 198 -3.03 -6.93 -4.76
CA PHE A 198 -4.38 -7.39 -4.46
C PHE A 198 -4.95 -8.22 -5.62
N ALA A 199 -4.73 -7.80 -6.86
CA ALA A 199 -5.18 -8.54 -8.04
C ALA A 199 -4.47 -9.91 -8.14
N PHE A 200 -3.14 -9.90 -8.00
CA PHE A 200 -2.26 -11.02 -8.31
C PHE A 200 -2.10 -12.05 -7.18
N GLU A 201 -1.89 -11.60 -5.95
CA GLU A 201 -1.65 -12.49 -4.81
C GLU A 201 -2.96 -13.23 -4.44
N LYS A 202 -2.90 -14.51 -4.05
CA LYS A 202 -4.10 -15.31 -3.79
C LYS A 202 -4.48 -15.31 -2.31
N ASP A 203 -3.65 -15.96 -1.49
CA ASP A 203 -4.05 -16.41 -0.15
C ASP A 203 -3.39 -15.63 1.00
N ASN A 204 -2.87 -14.43 0.72
CA ASN A 204 -2.23 -13.61 1.73
C ASN A 204 -3.24 -13.07 2.76
N LEU A 205 -2.86 -13.11 4.04
CA LEU A 205 -3.72 -12.71 5.16
C LEU A 205 -4.27 -11.29 4.98
N TRP A 206 -3.42 -10.33 4.61
CA TRP A 206 -3.83 -8.94 4.40
C TRP A 206 -4.91 -8.83 3.30
N LYS A 207 -4.79 -9.60 2.21
CA LYS A 207 -5.77 -9.61 1.12
C LYS A 207 -7.10 -10.17 1.59
N ARG A 208 -7.08 -11.24 2.39
CA ARG A 208 -8.30 -11.82 2.99
C ARG A 208 -8.99 -10.83 3.93
N VAL A 209 -8.24 -10.12 4.77
CA VAL A 209 -8.77 -9.05 5.65
C VAL A 209 -9.45 -7.96 4.82
N ILE A 210 -8.77 -7.47 3.79
CA ILE A 210 -9.31 -6.44 2.89
C ILE A 210 -10.54 -6.94 2.13
N GLY A 211 -10.52 -8.18 1.64
CA GLY A 211 -11.64 -8.81 0.94
C GLY A 211 -12.88 -8.99 1.82
N VAL A 212 -12.72 -9.39 3.09
CA VAL A 212 -13.82 -9.47 4.07
C VAL A 212 -14.36 -8.07 4.39
N LYS A 213 -13.48 -7.08 4.56
CA LYS A 213 -13.88 -5.72 4.95
C LYS A 213 -14.60 -4.95 3.84
N TYR A 214 -14.12 -5.05 2.61
CA TYR A 214 -14.60 -4.24 1.48
C TYR A 214 -15.39 -5.05 0.45
N GLY A 215 -15.39 -6.37 0.53
CA GLY A 215 -15.96 -7.24 -0.50
C GLY A 215 -15.13 -7.28 -1.77
N HIS A 216 -15.55 -8.14 -2.70
CA HIS A 216 -14.91 -8.34 -4.00
C HIS A 216 -15.78 -7.82 -5.16
N GLU A 217 -15.10 -7.37 -6.21
CA GLU A 217 -15.67 -6.92 -7.49
C GLU A 217 -14.77 -7.40 -8.66
N GLY A 218 -15.32 -7.41 -9.87
CA GLY A 218 -14.58 -7.77 -11.09
C GLY A 218 -13.98 -9.17 -10.98
N SER A 219 -14.81 -10.18 -10.70
CA SER A 219 -14.36 -11.58 -10.57
C SER A 219 -13.30 -11.81 -9.47
N GLY A 220 -13.21 -10.90 -8.49
CA GLY A 220 -12.25 -10.97 -7.40
C GLY A 220 -10.89 -10.31 -7.69
N TRP A 221 -10.76 -9.59 -8.81
CA TRP A 221 -9.60 -8.77 -9.11
C TRP A 221 -9.56 -7.49 -8.26
N ARG A 222 -10.73 -6.94 -7.91
CA ARG A 222 -10.85 -5.65 -7.23
C ARG A 222 -11.64 -5.78 -5.93
N THR A 223 -11.46 -4.81 -5.03
CA THR A 223 -12.41 -4.60 -3.93
C THR A 223 -13.55 -3.73 -4.41
N ARG A 224 -14.73 -3.84 -3.80
CA ARG A 224 -15.81 -2.89 -4.04
C ARG A 224 -15.42 -1.49 -3.59
N GLU A 225 -16.06 -0.49 -4.17
CA GLU A 225 -15.88 0.89 -3.76
C GLU A 225 -16.32 1.12 -2.31
N ALA A 226 -15.44 1.74 -1.52
CA ALA A 226 -15.69 1.99 -0.09
C ALA A 226 -16.66 3.17 0.13
N ARG A 227 -17.96 2.94 -0.05
CA ARG A 227 -19.03 3.96 0.06
C ARG A 227 -19.51 4.27 1.49
N GLY A 228 -19.14 3.47 2.49
CA GLY A 228 -19.58 3.65 3.89
C GLY A 228 -18.66 4.51 4.78
N THR A 229 -19.21 4.98 5.92
CA THR A 229 -18.49 5.66 7.02
C THR A 229 -17.48 4.73 7.72
N PHE A 230 -17.78 3.43 7.79
CA PHE A 230 -16.89 2.35 8.24
C PHE A 230 -15.62 2.15 7.36
N GLY A 231 -15.49 2.93 6.27
CA GLY A 231 -14.46 2.81 5.26
C GLY A 231 -13.31 3.82 5.33
N VAL A 232 -13.22 4.70 6.33
CA VAL A 232 -12.04 5.58 6.49
C VAL A 232 -10.83 4.74 6.91
N GLY A 233 -9.99 4.40 5.93
CA GLY A 233 -8.84 3.56 6.17
C GLY A 233 -7.83 3.67 5.04
N VAL A 234 -6.62 3.19 5.31
CA VAL A 234 -5.48 3.23 4.40
C VAL A 234 -5.84 2.68 3.02
N TRP A 235 -6.54 1.54 2.96
CA TRP A 235 -6.97 0.92 1.71
C TRP A 235 -7.86 1.84 0.85
N LYS A 236 -8.78 2.59 1.46
CA LYS A 236 -9.64 3.54 0.73
C LYS A 236 -8.82 4.64 0.08
N GLU A 237 -7.77 5.13 0.74
CA GLU A 237 -6.88 6.13 0.13
C GLU A 237 -6.00 5.53 -0.97
N ILE A 238 -5.57 4.26 -0.85
CA ILE A 238 -4.88 3.55 -1.94
C ILE A 238 -5.79 3.44 -3.16
N MET A 239 -7.06 3.07 -2.97
CA MET A 239 -8.02 2.89 -4.06
C MET A 239 -8.32 4.19 -4.84
N LYS A 240 -8.11 5.37 -4.25
CA LYS A 240 -8.20 6.64 -4.99
C LYS A 240 -7.12 6.82 -6.05
N GLU A 241 -5.99 6.12 -5.90
CA GLU A 241 -4.89 6.10 -6.85
C GLU A 241 -4.88 4.79 -7.66
N ALA A 242 -6.02 4.10 -7.82
CA ALA A 242 -6.07 2.81 -8.50
C ALA A 242 -6.40 2.89 -10.00
N ASN A 243 -7.13 3.91 -10.47
CA ASN A 243 -7.66 3.96 -11.84
C ASN A 243 -6.56 3.83 -12.91
N TRP A 244 -5.53 4.68 -12.84
CA TRP A 244 -4.40 4.63 -13.77
C TRP A 244 -3.71 3.25 -13.76
N CYS A 245 -3.67 2.59 -12.60
CA CYS A 245 -3.05 1.28 -12.47
C CYS A 245 -3.90 0.26 -13.21
N TRP A 246 -5.21 0.25 -13.01
CA TRP A 246 -6.13 -0.64 -13.72
C TRP A 246 -6.14 -0.44 -15.24
N GLU A 247 -6.03 0.80 -15.70
CA GLU A 247 -5.90 1.14 -17.13
C GLU A 247 -4.58 0.64 -17.75
N SER A 248 -3.57 0.36 -16.91
CA SER A 248 -2.24 -0.10 -17.35
C SER A 248 -2.03 -1.61 -17.10
N ILE A 249 -3.06 -2.36 -16.69
CA ILE A 249 -2.95 -3.79 -16.37
C ILE A 249 -3.47 -4.63 -17.53
N GLU A 250 -2.61 -5.53 -18.00
CA GLU A 250 -2.95 -6.55 -18.98
C GLU A 250 -3.14 -7.91 -18.32
N PHE A 251 -4.16 -8.64 -18.74
CA PHE A 251 -4.47 -9.96 -18.23
C PHE A 251 -3.90 -11.05 -19.13
N LYS A 252 -2.99 -11.86 -18.61
CA LYS A 252 -2.60 -13.12 -19.25
C LYS A 252 -3.60 -14.21 -18.88
N VAL A 253 -4.33 -14.72 -19.87
CA VAL A 253 -5.30 -15.80 -19.64
C VAL A 253 -4.60 -17.08 -19.23
N GLY A 254 -4.98 -17.60 -18.06
CA GLY A 254 -4.67 -18.96 -17.61
C GLY A 254 -5.90 -19.86 -17.77
N LYS A 255 -6.53 -20.27 -16.65
CA LYS A 255 -7.78 -21.05 -16.67
C LYS A 255 -9.00 -20.27 -17.20
N GLY A 256 -8.90 -18.95 -17.39
CA GLY A 256 -10.00 -18.12 -17.87
C GLY A 256 -11.15 -17.85 -16.88
N THR A 257 -11.15 -18.44 -15.67
CA THR A 257 -12.28 -18.39 -14.72
C THR A 257 -12.55 -17.03 -14.07
N ARG A 258 -11.65 -16.07 -14.24
CA ARG A 258 -11.78 -14.71 -13.67
C ARG A 258 -11.70 -13.60 -14.70
N VAL A 259 -11.18 -13.89 -15.89
CA VAL A 259 -11.00 -12.89 -16.94
C VAL A 259 -12.29 -12.82 -17.72
N LYS A 260 -12.91 -11.65 -17.81
CA LYS A 260 -14.10 -11.41 -18.63
C LYS A 260 -13.71 -11.32 -20.09
N PHE A 261 -14.43 -12.04 -20.95
CA PHE A 261 -14.12 -12.12 -22.38
C PHE A 261 -14.19 -10.73 -23.05
N TRP A 262 -15.26 -9.98 -22.79
CA TRP A 262 -15.53 -8.72 -23.49
C TRP A 262 -14.86 -7.49 -22.89
N THR A 263 -14.82 -7.39 -21.56
CA THR A 263 -14.49 -6.13 -20.86
C THR A 263 -13.06 -6.06 -20.34
N ASP A 264 -12.39 -7.19 -20.14
CA ASP A 264 -11.01 -7.20 -19.66
C ASP A 264 -10.04 -7.16 -20.85
N GLN A 265 -8.93 -6.43 -20.70
CA GLN A 265 -7.86 -6.40 -21.70
C GLN A 265 -6.98 -7.63 -21.53
N TRP A 266 -7.28 -8.68 -22.30
CA TRP A 266 -6.53 -9.95 -22.26
C TRP A 266 -6.01 -10.42 -23.63
N CYS A 267 -6.47 -9.78 -24.70
CA CYS A 267 -6.09 -10.08 -26.07
C CYS A 267 -5.91 -8.77 -26.85
N GLY A 268 -4.66 -8.39 -27.10
CA GLY A 268 -4.31 -7.11 -27.73
C GLY A 268 -4.21 -5.93 -26.76
N ASN A 269 -4.26 -4.72 -27.32
CA ASN A 269 -4.02 -3.47 -26.60
C ASN A 269 -5.29 -2.85 -25.99
N GLU A 270 -6.47 -3.38 -26.29
CA GLU A 270 -7.76 -2.84 -25.86
C GLU A 270 -8.71 -3.99 -25.48
N ALA A 271 -9.80 -3.67 -24.78
CA ALA A 271 -10.85 -4.65 -24.49
C ALA A 271 -11.63 -5.00 -25.77
N MET A 272 -12.08 -6.25 -25.90
CA MET A 272 -12.86 -6.69 -27.07
C MET A 272 -14.14 -5.87 -27.29
N SER A 273 -14.74 -5.32 -26.22
CA SER A 273 -15.88 -4.41 -26.30
C SER A 273 -15.56 -3.06 -26.95
N GLN A 274 -14.29 -2.63 -26.92
CA GLN A 274 -13.82 -1.40 -27.55
C GLN A 274 -13.45 -1.64 -29.01
N THR A 275 -12.79 -2.76 -29.30
CA THR A 275 -12.42 -3.14 -30.68
C THR A 275 -13.65 -3.56 -31.51
N PHE A 276 -14.63 -4.22 -30.90
CA PHE A 276 -15.84 -4.73 -31.57
C PHE A 276 -17.13 -4.30 -30.86
N PRO A 277 -17.48 -3.00 -30.85
CA PRO A 277 -18.61 -2.47 -30.09
C PRO A 277 -19.98 -2.99 -30.59
N HIS A 278 -20.10 -3.24 -31.89
CA HIS A 278 -21.31 -3.81 -32.50
C HIS A 278 -21.53 -5.25 -32.02
N LEU A 279 -20.49 -6.10 -32.07
CA LEU A 279 -20.56 -7.48 -31.56
C LEU A 279 -20.87 -7.52 -30.06
N PHE A 280 -20.26 -6.62 -29.28
CA PHE A 280 -20.53 -6.53 -27.85
C PHE A 280 -21.98 -6.14 -27.53
N THR A 281 -22.58 -5.28 -28.35
CA THR A 281 -23.99 -4.89 -28.20
C THR A 281 -24.91 -6.07 -28.47
N LEU A 282 -24.58 -6.90 -29.45
CA LEU A 282 -25.35 -8.11 -29.78
C LEU A 282 -25.07 -9.29 -28.84
N ALA A 283 -23.97 -9.27 -28.08
CA ALA A 283 -23.60 -10.38 -27.21
C ALA A 283 -24.62 -10.59 -26.07
N VAL A 284 -25.13 -11.82 -25.95
CA VAL A 284 -26.10 -12.21 -24.90
C VAL A 284 -25.44 -12.20 -23.53
N HIS A 285 -24.20 -12.68 -23.44
CA HIS A 285 -23.44 -12.79 -22.18
C HIS A 285 -22.25 -11.83 -22.13
N ARG A 286 -22.52 -10.53 -22.02
CA ARG A 286 -21.49 -9.47 -21.97
C ARG A 286 -20.51 -9.59 -20.79
N ASN A 287 -20.92 -10.27 -19.72
CA ASN A 287 -20.11 -10.48 -18.51
C ASN A 287 -19.47 -11.87 -18.42
N ALA A 288 -19.60 -12.71 -19.45
CA ALA A 288 -19.05 -14.06 -19.42
C ALA A 288 -17.52 -14.05 -19.27
N THR A 289 -17.03 -15.04 -18.55
CA THR A 289 -15.59 -15.27 -18.42
C THR A 289 -15.03 -16.03 -19.62
N VAL A 290 -13.74 -15.88 -19.88
CA VAL A 290 -13.05 -16.59 -20.97
C VAL A 290 -13.24 -18.10 -20.86
N ASN A 291 -13.33 -18.65 -19.63
CA ASN A 291 -13.59 -20.08 -19.42
C ASN A 291 -15.00 -20.50 -19.83
N GLU A 292 -16.01 -19.66 -19.60
CA GLU A 292 -17.41 -19.97 -19.91
C GLU A 292 -17.69 -19.99 -21.41
N VAL A 293 -16.95 -19.18 -22.18
CA VAL A 293 -17.11 -19.09 -23.64
C VAL A 293 -16.13 -19.95 -24.42
N TRP A 294 -15.21 -20.66 -23.74
CA TRP A 294 -14.25 -21.56 -24.38
C TRP A 294 -14.68 -23.01 -24.20
N ASP A 295 -15.14 -23.65 -25.27
CA ASP A 295 -15.59 -25.05 -25.24
C ASP A 295 -14.43 -25.99 -25.60
N THR A 296 -13.97 -26.76 -24.62
CA THR A 296 -12.88 -27.75 -24.80
C THR A 296 -13.35 -29.07 -25.42
N ASN A 297 -14.66 -29.30 -25.60
CA ASN A 297 -15.20 -30.59 -26.03
C ASN A 297 -15.07 -30.84 -27.54
N LEU A 298 -14.69 -29.82 -28.33
CA LEU A 298 -14.61 -29.86 -29.79
C LEU A 298 -13.15 -29.87 -30.32
N GLY A 299 -12.27 -30.67 -29.73
CA GLY A 299 -10.94 -30.99 -30.26
C GLY A 299 -9.91 -29.85 -30.22
N GLN A 300 -10.08 -28.80 -31.03
CA GLN A 300 -9.19 -27.62 -31.07
C GLN A 300 -9.63 -26.48 -30.13
N GLY A 301 -10.78 -26.63 -29.48
CA GLY A 301 -11.38 -25.60 -28.65
C GLY A 301 -12.07 -24.54 -29.50
N GLU A 302 -13.38 -24.36 -29.30
CA GLU A 302 -14.16 -23.36 -30.03
C GLU A 302 -14.69 -22.27 -29.09
N TRP A 303 -14.80 -21.05 -29.60
CA TRP A 303 -15.44 -19.94 -28.90
C TRP A 303 -16.96 -20.03 -29.05
N ASN A 304 -17.66 -20.39 -27.97
CA ASN A 304 -19.11 -20.45 -27.93
C ASN A 304 -19.70 -19.09 -27.52
N LEU A 305 -19.74 -18.15 -28.46
CA LEU A 305 -20.32 -16.82 -28.27
C LEU A 305 -21.77 -16.80 -28.78
N ARG A 306 -22.72 -16.43 -27.91
CA ARG A 306 -24.14 -16.27 -28.25
C ARG A 306 -24.47 -14.80 -28.51
N PHE A 307 -25.13 -14.53 -29.63
CA PHE A 307 -25.59 -13.20 -30.02
C PHE A 307 -27.12 -13.16 -30.13
N SER A 308 -27.72 -11.99 -29.91
CA SER A 308 -29.17 -11.79 -29.86
C SER A 308 -29.84 -11.74 -31.24
N SER A 309 -29.06 -11.59 -32.30
CA SER A 309 -29.50 -11.63 -33.69
C SER A 309 -28.56 -12.55 -34.47
N ASP A 310 -29.12 -13.32 -35.41
CA ASP A 310 -28.30 -14.07 -36.36
C ASP A 310 -27.51 -13.06 -37.23
N PHE A 311 -26.27 -13.41 -37.59
CA PHE A 311 -25.37 -12.57 -38.40
C PHE A 311 -25.82 -12.37 -39.86
N ASN A 312 -27.06 -12.71 -40.17
CA ASN A 312 -27.68 -12.55 -41.47
C ASN A 312 -28.69 -11.40 -41.42
N ASP A 313 -28.18 -10.17 -41.52
CA ASP A 313 -28.86 -9.01 -42.13
C ASP A 313 -27.82 -7.92 -42.46
#